data_AF-A0A6A4VGA5-F1
#
_entry.id   AF-A0A6A4VGA5-F1
#
_cell.length_a   1.000
_cell.length_b   1.000
_cell.length_c   1.000
_cell.angle_alpha   90.00
_cell.angle_beta   90.00
_cell.angle_gamma   90.00
#
_symmetry.space_group_name_H-M   'P 1'
#
loop_
_entity.id
_entity.type
_entity.pdbx_description
1 polymer ?
#
loop_
_entity_poly.entity_id
_entity_poly.type
_entity_poly.pdbx_seq_one_letter_code
_entity_poly.pdbx_strand_id
1 'polypeptide(L)'
;MLFLRSVTGVVYLVAVTSAVAAPDQQPSAANQLSQLLGPVVEGAVLRALAAERAAQQLCAAAAGQRALGRLEERLDQLGREVAELQGALTAGTERCGNNSGQPPPEESETESEPACERQPLPLAADSSPHQPPERRACARSCLQLRGQGGSPRDGVYWFTGMPVPVLCDFSHDDGGWTLLLTAVSQRGWDTFSVLGRSTNSPSLTDNYSILRHADAIRDLANGTRFAYRIEAQAETGRRRWGGIWFAPRRYSFIDETATQTDVLLARRFDLWTPKDKGIEQRMPWINSRGEFHMFPVLTTTSPGGDDWWGTLVSHESYNDFEQSAWIHPEARSSGTVLYWVKEEWLDA
;
A
#
# COMPACT_ATOMS: atom_id res chain seq x y z
N MET A 1 -11.47 26.96 -35.85
CA MET A 1 -11.55 26.94 -34.37
C MET A 1 -10.16 26.64 -33.86
N LEU A 2 -9.50 27.60 -33.19
CA LEU A 2 -8.10 27.49 -32.75
C LEU A 2 -7.97 26.66 -31.46
N PHE A 3 -6.99 25.78 -31.38
CA PHE A 3 -6.51 25.21 -30.12
C PHE A 3 -5.15 25.82 -29.76
N LEU A 4 -5.03 26.37 -28.55
CA LEU A 4 -3.74 26.70 -27.94
C LEU A 4 -3.37 25.59 -26.94
N ARG A 5 -2.15 25.06 -27.06
CA ARG A 5 -1.43 24.44 -25.94
C ARG A 5 -0.04 25.05 -25.86
N SER A 6 0.31 25.48 -24.65
CA SER A 6 1.60 26.07 -24.28
C SER A 6 2.30 25.14 -23.32
N VAL A 7 3.51 24.67 -23.68
CA VAL A 7 4.62 24.40 -22.75
C VAL A 7 5.91 24.73 -23.52
N THR A 8 6.72 25.62 -22.95
CA THR A 8 8.04 26.10 -23.43
C THR A 8 8.08 26.88 -24.76
N GLY A 9 7.82 28.19 -24.67
CA GLY A 9 8.73 29.21 -25.21
C GLY A 9 8.95 29.39 -26.72
N VAL A 10 8.26 28.68 -27.63
CA VAL A 10 8.27 29.00 -29.07
C VAL A 10 6.85 28.89 -29.63
N VAL A 11 6.30 30.03 -30.08
CA VAL A 11 4.97 30.10 -30.71
C VAL A 11 5.12 29.82 -32.20
N TYR A 12 4.60 28.68 -32.68
CA TYR A 12 4.41 28.44 -34.11
C TYR A 12 2.96 28.76 -34.49
N LEU A 13 2.78 29.80 -35.30
CA LEU A 13 1.52 30.13 -35.97
C LEU A 13 1.31 29.19 -37.15
N VAL A 14 0.39 28.24 -37.02
CA VAL A 14 -0.09 27.43 -38.16
C VAL A 14 -1.35 28.10 -38.71
N ALA A 15 -1.20 28.85 -39.81
CA ALA A 15 -2.33 29.37 -40.58
C ALA A 15 -2.90 28.25 -41.44
N VAL A 16 -4.12 27.78 -41.13
CA VAL A 16 -4.87 26.88 -42.01
C VAL A 16 -5.64 27.74 -43.01
N THR A 17 -5.09 27.91 -44.21
CA THR A 17 -5.80 28.49 -45.35
C THR A 17 -6.60 27.39 -46.05
N SER A 18 -7.93 27.47 -45.96
CA SER A 18 -8.83 26.68 -46.79
C SER A 18 -8.79 27.24 -48.22
N ALA A 19 -8.06 26.58 -49.12
CA ALA A 19 -8.02 26.93 -50.53
C ALA A 19 -9.02 26.07 -51.32
N VAL A 20 -10.00 26.75 -51.93
CA VAL A 20 -10.88 26.20 -52.97
C VAL A 20 -10.03 25.97 -54.23
N ALA A 21 -10.13 24.77 -54.82
CA ALA A 21 -9.34 24.38 -55.97
C ALA A 21 -9.76 25.08 -57.28
N ALA A 22 -8.78 25.62 -58.00
CA ALA A 22 -8.84 25.93 -59.43
C ALA A 22 -7.53 25.41 -60.08
N PRO A 23 -7.54 25.01 -61.37
CA PRO A 23 -6.53 24.11 -61.92
C PRO A 23 -5.25 24.81 -62.43
N ASP A 24 -4.18 24.02 -62.44
CA ASP A 24 -2.89 24.22 -63.11
C ASP A 24 -1.98 25.38 -62.66
N GLN A 25 -1.27 25.17 -61.54
CA GLN A 25 0.05 25.75 -61.32
C GLN A 25 1.02 24.69 -60.78
N GLN A 26 2.11 24.45 -61.51
CA GLN A 26 3.24 23.64 -61.05
C GLN A 26 3.76 24.19 -59.71
N PRO A 27 3.99 23.35 -58.69
CA PRO A 27 4.48 23.82 -57.39
C PRO A 27 5.85 24.48 -57.55
N SER A 28 6.04 25.64 -56.91
CA SER A 28 7.33 26.34 -56.97
C SER A 28 8.46 25.46 -56.42
N ALA A 29 9.68 25.67 -56.91
CA ALA A 29 10.87 24.92 -56.47
C ALA A 29 11.03 24.92 -54.94
N ALA A 30 10.58 25.96 -54.24
CA ALA A 30 10.61 26.04 -52.78
C ALA A 30 9.64 25.05 -52.11
N ASN A 31 8.43 24.85 -52.67
CA ASN A 31 7.47 23.88 -52.14
C ASN A 31 7.92 22.44 -52.38
N GLN A 32 8.53 22.17 -53.54
CA GLN A 32 9.12 20.85 -53.83
C GLN A 32 10.30 20.54 -52.90
N LEU A 33 11.15 21.54 -52.62
CA LEU A 33 12.28 21.40 -51.70
C LEU A 33 11.80 21.17 -50.25
N SER A 34 10.74 21.87 -49.81
CA SER A 34 10.16 21.69 -48.48
C SER A 34 9.51 20.32 -48.30
N GLN A 35 8.83 19.79 -49.33
CA GLN A 35 8.28 18.43 -49.30
C GLN A 35 9.36 17.33 -49.24
N LEU A 36 10.53 17.57 -49.84
CA LEU A 36 11.65 16.64 -49.79
C LEU A 36 12.42 16.70 -48.46
N LEU A 37 12.55 17.88 -47.87
CA LEU A 37 13.33 18.08 -46.65
C LEU A 37 12.54 17.82 -45.35
N GLY A 38 11.22 18.02 -45.35
CA GLY A 38 10.37 17.82 -44.16
C GLY A 38 10.53 16.45 -43.50
N PRO A 39 10.34 15.33 -44.22
CA PRO A 39 10.46 13.98 -43.66
C PRO A 39 11.88 13.65 -43.17
N VAL A 40 12.91 14.22 -43.79
CA VAL A 40 14.31 14.03 -43.41
C VAL A 40 14.61 14.73 -42.09
N VAL A 41 14.10 15.95 -41.91
CA VAL A 41 14.24 16.74 -40.68
C VAL A 41 13.44 16.10 -39.54
N GLU A 42 12.18 15.69 -39.78
CA GLU A 42 11.39 14.96 -38.77
C GLU A 42 12.06 13.65 -38.35
N GLY A 43 12.58 12.88 -39.32
CA GLY A 43 13.33 11.65 -39.03
C GLY A 43 14.64 11.89 -38.27
N ALA A 44 15.30 13.05 -38.44
CA ALA A 44 16.48 13.42 -37.66
C ALA A 44 16.11 13.80 -36.22
N VAL A 45 15.03 14.57 -36.03
CA VAL A 45 14.52 15.00 -34.71
C VAL A 45 14.08 13.80 -33.89
N LEU A 46 13.32 12.87 -34.47
CA LEU A 46 12.87 11.65 -33.77
C LEU A 46 14.04 10.76 -33.34
N ARG A 47 15.08 10.64 -34.16
CA ARG A 47 16.29 9.88 -33.81
C ARG A 47 17.08 10.55 -32.68
N ALA A 48 17.17 11.87 -32.68
CA ALA A 48 17.82 12.61 -31.60
C ALA A 48 17.08 12.44 -30.26
N LEU A 49 15.74 12.55 -30.26
CA LEU A 49 14.90 12.32 -29.08
C LEU A 49 14.99 10.88 -28.55
N ALA A 50 15.06 9.89 -29.44
CA ALA A 50 15.24 8.49 -29.05
C ALA A 50 16.63 8.26 -28.41
N ALA A 51 17.68 8.84 -28.98
CA ALA A 51 19.04 8.75 -28.44
C ALA A 51 19.16 9.43 -27.07
N GLU A 52 18.51 10.58 -26.88
CA GLU A 52 18.48 11.30 -25.61
C GLU A 52 17.77 10.49 -24.51
N ARG A 53 16.62 9.88 -24.82
CA ARG A 53 15.90 8.99 -23.89
C ARG A 53 16.73 7.76 -23.50
N ALA A 54 17.42 7.14 -24.46
CA ALA A 54 18.30 6.01 -24.20
C ALA A 54 19.47 6.42 -23.28
N ALA A 55 20.07 7.59 -23.50
CA ALA A 55 21.13 8.13 -22.64
C ALA A 55 20.62 8.42 -21.22
N GLN A 56 19.40 8.97 -21.07
CA GLN A 56 18.77 9.21 -19.76
C GLN A 56 18.51 7.91 -19.00
N GLN A 57 18.05 6.85 -19.67
CA GLN A 57 17.82 5.53 -19.07
C GLN A 57 19.13 4.88 -18.59
N LEU A 58 20.21 4.97 -19.37
CA LEU A 58 21.53 4.48 -18.97
C LEU A 58 22.10 5.24 -17.76
N CYS A 59 21.90 6.56 -17.71
CA CYS A 59 22.29 7.37 -16.55
C CYS A 59 21.48 7.01 -15.29
N ALA A 60 20.18 6.76 -15.42
CA ALA A 60 19.33 6.33 -14.32
C ALA A 60 19.73 4.93 -13.79
N ALA A 61 20.04 3.99 -14.69
CA ALA A 61 20.54 2.67 -14.33
C ALA A 61 21.89 2.74 -13.60
N ALA A 62 22.82 3.58 -14.07
CA ALA A 62 24.11 3.79 -13.41
C ALA A 62 23.96 4.48 -12.04
N ALA A 63 22.99 5.38 -11.88
CA ALA A 63 22.66 5.98 -10.59
C ALA A 63 22.08 4.95 -9.61
N GLY A 64 21.21 4.06 -10.09
CA GLY A 64 20.66 2.93 -9.33
C GLY A 64 21.73 1.96 -8.85
N GLN A 65 22.66 1.57 -9.72
CA GLN A 65 23.79 0.69 -9.35
C GLN A 65 24.71 1.32 -8.29
N ARG A 66 24.96 2.64 -8.37
CA ARG A 66 25.74 3.37 -7.33
C ARG A 66 24.98 3.51 -6.00
N ALA A 67 23.65 3.54 -6.04
CA ALA A 67 22.84 3.55 -4.83
C ALA A 67 22.83 2.17 -4.17
N LEU A 68 22.73 1.09 -4.96
CA LEU A 68 22.82 -0.28 -4.48
C LEU A 68 24.17 -0.58 -3.83
N GLY A 69 25.28 -0.23 -4.47
CA GLY A 69 26.62 -0.43 -3.88
C GLY A 69 26.82 0.35 -2.57
N ARG A 70 26.26 1.55 -2.45
CA ARG A 70 26.26 2.31 -1.18
C ARG A 70 25.41 1.64 -0.09
N LEU A 71 24.35 0.93 -0.48
CA LEU A 71 23.52 0.19 0.45
C LEU A 71 24.25 -1.06 0.96
N GLU A 72 24.93 -1.78 0.07
CA GLU A 72 25.74 -2.97 0.38
C GLU A 72 26.89 -2.61 1.34
N GLU A 73 27.63 -1.54 1.07
CA GLU A 73 28.72 -1.07 1.95
C GLU A 73 28.22 -0.71 3.36
N ARG A 74 27.01 -0.13 3.44
CA ARG A 74 26.37 0.23 4.71
C ARG A 74 25.86 -1.00 5.47
N LEU A 75 25.43 -2.05 4.75
CA LEU A 75 25.09 -3.35 5.34
C LEU A 75 26.32 -4.04 5.92
N ASP A 76 27.45 -4.03 5.21
CA ASP A 76 28.72 -4.58 5.70
C ASP A 76 29.24 -3.83 6.93
N GLN A 77 29.06 -2.50 6.96
CA GLN A 77 29.41 -1.70 8.13
C GLN A 77 28.56 -2.06 9.35
N LEU A 78 27.24 -2.18 9.18
CA LEU A 78 26.34 -2.62 10.25
C LEU A 78 26.67 -4.04 10.74
N GLY A 79 27.06 -4.94 9.83
CA GLY A 79 27.52 -6.28 10.20
C GLY A 79 28.74 -6.27 11.14
N ARG A 80 29.69 -5.37 10.91
CA ARG A 80 30.86 -5.18 11.78
C ARG A 80 30.50 -4.58 13.14
N GLU A 81 29.63 -3.58 13.17
CA GLU A 81 29.15 -2.96 14.41
C GLU A 81 28.40 -3.97 15.29
N VAL A 82 27.57 -4.84 14.69
CA VAL A 82 26.88 -5.92 15.42
C VAL A 82 27.87 -6.94 15.98
N ALA A 83 28.91 -7.32 15.21
CA ALA A 83 29.94 -8.23 15.68
C ALA A 83 30.76 -7.65 16.85
N GLU A 84 31.06 -6.35 16.83
CA GLU A 84 31.72 -5.66 17.95
C GLU A 84 30.86 -5.62 19.21
N LEU A 85 29.56 -5.34 19.06
CA LEU A 85 28.61 -5.36 20.18
C LEU A 85 28.47 -6.77 20.78
N GLN A 86 28.44 -7.81 19.95
CA GLN A 86 28.42 -9.20 20.40
C GLN A 86 29.71 -9.56 21.13
N GLY A 87 30.88 -9.14 20.63
CA GLY A 87 32.18 -9.31 21.28
C GLY A 87 32.26 -8.63 22.65
N ALA A 88 31.72 -7.41 22.76
CA ALA A 88 31.64 -6.67 24.03
C ALA A 88 30.71 -7.36 25.04
N LEU A 89 29.61 -7.97 24.58
CA LEU A 89 28.70 -8.74 25.42
C LEU A 89 29.37 -10.02 25.97
N THR A 90 30.13 -10.73 25.12
CA THR A 90 30.89 -11.92 25.56
C THR A 90 32.05 -11.55 26.50
N ALA A 91 32.76 -10.44 26.26
CA ALA A 91 33.84 -9.98 27.12
C ALA A 91 33.34 -9.45 28.48
N GLY A 92 32.13 -8.88 28.53
CA GLY A 92 31.43 -8.52 29.77
C GLY A 92 31.06 -9.74 30.62
N THR A 93 30.90 -10.91 29.99
CA THR A 93 30.54 -12.16 30.67
C THR A 93 31.76 -12.86 31.29
N GLU A 94 32.97 -12.67 30.74
CA GLU A 94 34.22 -13.25 31.28
C GLU A 94 34.85 -12.42 32.42
N ARG A 95 34.48 -11.14 32.58
CA ARG A 95 35.06 -10.27 33.62
C ARG A 95 34.42 -10.43 35.02
N CYS A 96 33.40 -11.27 35.16
CA CYS A 96 32.72 -11.58 36.42
C CYS A 96 33.02 -12.98 36.96
N GLY A 97 34.22 -13.51 36.72
CA GLY A 97 34.68 -14.77 37.31
C GLY A 97 36.01 -14.62 38.04
N ASN A 98 35.99 -14.14 39.29
CA ASN A 98 36.94 -14.45 40.38
C ASN A 98 36.83 -13.42 41.52
N ASN A 99 36.14 -13.73 42.62
CA ASN A 99 36.75 -13.91 43.94
C ASN A 99 35.73 -14.33 45.01
N SER A 100 36.22 -15.14 45.93
CA SER A 100 35.54 -15.80 47.05
C SER A 100 35.12 -14.87 48.20
N GLY A 101 33.91 -15.12 48.73
CA GLY A 101 33.59 -15.10 50.17
C GLY A 101 32.99 -13.82 50.77
N GLN A 102 31.65 -13.73 50.86
CA GLN A 102 30.89 -13.06 51.93
C GLN A 102 29.42 -13.56 51.94
N PRO A 103 28.69 -13.64 53.09
CA PRO A 103 27.44 -14.38 53.25
C PRO A 103 26.23 -13.65 52.64
N PRO A 104 25.08 -14.33 52.45
CA PRO A 104 24.08 -13.90 51.48
C PRO A 104 23.19 -12.78 52.03
N PRO A 105 22.86 -11.75 51.24
CA PRO A 105 21.59 -11.09 51.36
C PRO A 105 20.56 -11.85 50.51
N GLU A 106 19.48 -12.26 51.17
CA GLU A 106 18.18 -12.42 50.54
C GLU A 106 17.86 -11.14 49.76
N GLU A 107 17.53 -11.28 48.47
CA GLU A 107 16.30 -10.76 47.87
C GLU A 107 16.39 -10.98 46.36
N SER A 108 15.56 -11.90 45.90
CA SER A 108 15.25 -12.13 44.50
C SER A 108 14.44 -10.94 43.98
N GLU A 109 15.12 -9.97 43.37
CA GLU A 109 14.45 -9.11 42.40
C GLU A 109 14.25 -9.93 41.12
N THR A 110 13.19 -10.73 41.11
CA THR A 110 12.53 -11.10 39.86
C THR A 110 12.17 -9.78 39.17
N GLU A 111 12.93 -9.40 38.14
CA GLU A 111 12.45 -8.49 37.10
C GLU A 111 11.18 -9.13 36.52
N SER A 112 10.04 -8.75 37.11
CA SER A 112 8.73 -9.16 36.63
C SER A 112 8.59 -8.64 35.20
N GLU A 113 8.34 -9.55 34.26
CA GLU A 113 7.97 -9.18 32.89
C GLU A 113 6.93 -8.06 32.91
N PRO A 114 7.00 -7.06 32.00
CA PRO A 114 6.05 -5.95 32.02
C PRO A 114 4.63 -6.50 31.90
N ALA A 115 3.86 -6.36 32.98
CA ALA A 115 2.50 -6.86 33.06
C ALA A 115 1.63 -6.18 31.99
N CYS A 116 1.09 -6.99 31.07
CA CYS A 116 0.10 -6.54 30.10
C CYS A 116 -1.29 -6.42 30.73
N GLU A 117 -2.21 -5.72 30.06
CA GLU A 117 -3.60 -5.54 30.50
C GLU A 117 -4.56 -6.45 29.73
N ARG A 118 -5.35 -7.28 30.41
CA ARG A 118 -6.30 -8.23 29.76
C ARG A 118 -7.58 -7.57 29.23
N GLN A 119 -8.05 -6.50 29.88
CA GLN A 119 -9.28 -5.80 29.50
C GLN A 119 -9.01 -4.28 29.38
N PRO A 120 -8.11 -3.88 28.46
CA PRO A 120 -7.76 -2.49 28.29
C PRO A 120 -8.93 -1.70 27.70
N LEU A 121 -8.96 -0.40 28.00
CA LEU A 121 -9.75 0.55 27.24
C LEU A 121 -9.02 0.94 25.94
N PRO A 122 -9.74 1.35 24.89
CA PRO A 122 -9.09 1.87 23.69
C PRO A 122 -8.32 3.16 24.01
N LEU A 123 -7.20 3.36 23.34
CA LEU A 123 -6.42 4.59 23.40
C LEU A 123 -7.28 5.78 22.95
N ALA A 124 -7.11 6.92 23.63
CA ALA A 124 -7.87 8.12 23.34
C ALA A 124 -7.49 8.69 21.95
N ALA A 125 -8.48 9.04 21.13
CA ALA A 125 -8.24 9.46 19.74
C ALA A 125 -7.40 10.75 19.62
N ASP A 126 -7.47 11.63 20.61
CA ASP A 126 -6.69 12.87 20.73
C ASP A 126 -5.20 12.61 21.04
N SER A 127 -4.84 11.39 21.44
CA SER A 127 -3.44 10.98 21.65
C SER A 127 -2.72 10.53 20.37
N SER A 128 -3.33 10.69 19.20
CA SER A 128 -2.70 10.40 17.91
C SER A 128 -1.71 11.52 17.49
N PRO A 129 -0.50 11.19 17.00
CA PRO A 129 0.08 9.86 16.82
C PRO A 129 0.39 9.16 18.14
N HIS A 130 -0.05 7.91 18.28
CA HIS A 130 0.07 7.19 19.53
C HIS A 130 1.52 6.78 19.79
N GLN A 131 1.93 6.92 21.05
CA GLN A 131 3.18 6.34 21.57
C GLN A 131 2.89 5.02 22.28
N PRO A 132 3.88 4.11 22.38
CA PRO A 132 3.70 2.86 23.10
C PRO A 132 3.27 3.14 24.56
N PRO A 133 2.13 2.60 25.02
CA PRO A 133 1.73 2.74 26.42
C PRO A 133 2.64 1.90 27.33
N GLU A 134 2.73 2.29 28.60
CA GLU A 134 3.47 1.54 29.63
C GLU A 134 2.98 0.08 29.73
N ARG A 135 1.66 -0.12 29.65
CA ARG A 135 1.04 -1.44 29.61
C ARG A 135 0.30 -1.64 28.30
N ARG A 136 0.69 -2.67 27.56
CA ARG A 136 0.03 -3.10 26.32
C ARG A 136 -1.08 -4.10 26.64
N ALA A 137 -2.01 -4.26 25.70
CA ALA A 137 -3.05 -5.27 25.76
C ALA A 137 -2.46 -6.69 25.71
N CYS A 138 -2.92 -7.60 26.57
CA CYS A 138 -2.52 -9.02 26.61
C CYS A 138 -3.06 -9.84 25.41
N ALA A 139 -3.07 -9.27 24.21
CA ALA A 139 -3.51 -9.90 22.98
C ALA A 139 -2.53 -9.50 21.86
N ARG A 140 -2.53 -10.26 20.77
CA ARG A 140 -1.70 -9.96 19.57
C ARG A 140 -2.51 -9.41 18.40
N SER A 141 -3.84 -9.48 18.48
CA SER A 141 -4.77 -8.98 17.47
C SER A 141 -6.13 -8.62 18.07
N CYS A 142 -6.97 -7.96 17.28
CA CYS A 142 -8.33 -7.64 17.66
C CYS A 142 -9.14 -8.92 17.93
N LEU A 143 -8.98 -9.97 17.11
CA LEU A 143 -9.71 -11.23 17.35
C LEU A 143 -9.33 -11.86 18.69
N GLN A 144 -8.02 -11.89 19.02
CA GLN A 144 -7.55 -12.44 20.28
C GLN A 144 -8.08 -11.64 21.48
N LEU A 145 -8.14 -10.30 21.38
CA LEU A 145 -8.73 -9.47 22.44
C LEU A 145 -10.22 -9.79 22.61
N ARG A 146 -10.97 -9.91 21.50
CA ARG A 146 -12.39 -10.33 21.54
C ARG A 146 -12.56 -11.68 22.25
N GLY A 147 -11.67 -12.64 21.96
CA GLY A 147 -11.70 -13.99 22.52
C GLY A 147 -11.45 -14.06 24.03
N GLN A 148 -10.88 -13.01 24.63
CA GLN A 148 -10.70 -12.91 26.10
C GLN A 148 -11.98 -12.55 26.85
N GLY A 149 -13.05 -12.18 26.15
CA GLY A 149 -14.31 -11.73 26.75
C GLY A 149 -14.25 -10.26 27.19
N GLY A 150 -15.14 -9.86 28.11
CA GLY A 150 -15.16 -8.50 28.66
C GLY A 150 -15.74 -7.42 27.74
N SER A 151 -16.27 -7.79 26.57
CA SER A 151 -16.94 -6.88 25.62
C SER A 151 -16.09 -5.65 25.25
N PRO A 152 -14.92 -5.84 24.61
CA PRO A 152 -14.04 -4.73 24.23
C PRO A 152 -14.75 -3.75 23.28
N ARG A 153 -14.41 -2.47 23.38
CA ARG A 153 -15.02 -1.37 22.60
C ARG A 153 -14.26 -1.13 21.30
N ASP A 154 -14.93 -0.66 20.27
CA ASP A 154 -14.25 -0.17 19.05
C ASP A 154 -13.23 0.91 19.42
N GLY A 155 -12.07 0.90 18.75
CA GLY A 155 -11.05 1.92 18.97
C GLY A 155 -9.63 1.42 18.72
N VAL A 156 -8.66 2.24 19.09
CA VAL A 156 -7.24 1.97 18.87
C VAL A 156 -6.66 1.22 20.06
N TYR A 157 -5.90 0.15 19.81
CA TYR A 157 -5.24 -0.65 20.84
C TYR A 157 -3.77 -0.87 20.50
N TRP A 158 -2.95 -1.01 21.54
CA TRP A 158 -1.57 -1.43 21.40
C TRP A 158 -1.38 -2.84 21.97
N PHE A 159 -1.13 -3.80 21.08
CA PHE A 159 -1.02 -5.22 21.41
C PHE A 159 0.41 -5.64 21.78
N THR A 160 0.54 -6.68 22.61
CA THR A 160 1.82 -7.34 22.82
C THR A 160 2.27 -8.00 21.53
N GLY A 161 3.53 -7.82 21.16
CA GLY A 161 4.08 -8.36 19.89
C GLY A 161 3.70 -7.59 18.63
N MET A 162 2.85 -6.56 18.70
CA MET A 162 2.65 -5.62 17.59
C MET A 162 3.54 -4.38 17.76
N PRO A 163 4.32 -3.99 16.73
CA PRO A 163 5.19 -2.82 16.81
C PRO A 163 4.43 -1.50 16.64
N VAL A 164 3.16 -1.55 16.22
CA VAL A 164 2.31 -0.41 15.89
C VAL A 164 0.94 -0.55 16.56
N PRO A 165 0.26 0.56 16.88
CA PRO A 165 -1.14 0.52 17.31
C PRO A 165 -2.04 0.11 16.15
N VAL A 166 -3.18 -0.51 16.46
CA VAL A 166 -4.16 -0.94 15.45
C VAL A 166 -5.56 -0.53 15.85
N LEU A 167 -6.40 -0.23 14.86
CA LEU A 167 -7.81 0.05 15.08
C LEU A 167 -8.61 -1.25 15.01
N CYS A 168 -9.35 -1.53 16.08
CA CYS A 168 -10.23 -2.68 16.19
C CYS A 168 -11.70 -2.30 15.98
N ASP A 169 -12.40 -3.11 15.19
CA ASP A 169 -13.85 -3.06 15.03
C ASP A 169 -14.46 -4.35 15.62
N PHE A 170 -15.11 -4.18 16.76
CA PHE A 170 -15.86 -5.19 17.50
C PHE A 170 -17.37 -5.12 17.25
N SER A 171 -17.87 -4.02 16.70
CA SER A 171 -19.31 -3.79 16.49
C SER A 171 -19.85 -4.44 15.22
N HIS A 172 -19.04 -4.59 14.17
CA HIS A 172 -19.51 -5.05 12.86
C HIS A 172 -19.09 -6.47 12.52
N ASP A 173 -20.02 -7.25 11.94
CA ASP A 173 -19.76 -8.57 11.36
C ASP A 173 -19.02 -9.52 12.32
N ASP A 174 -19.64 -9.70 13.50
CA ASP A 174 -19.18 -10.47 14.66
C ASP A 174 -17.94 -9.90 15.35
N GLY A 175 -17.42 -8.76 14.91
CA GLY A 175 -16.30 -8.06 15.53
C GLY A 175 -14.95 -8.76 15.35
N GLY A 176 -13.92 -8.26 16.04
CA GLY A 176 -12.58 -8.82 16.02
C GLY A 176 -11.79 -8.48 14.75
N TRP A 177 -12.22 -7.46 14.02
CA TRP A 177 -11.57 -7.00 12.80
C TRP A 177 -10.42 -6.04 13.11
N THR A 178 -9.30 -6.22 12.44
CA THR A 178 -8.15 -5.30 12.49
C THR A 178 -8.09 -4.48 11.21
N LEU A 179 -8.07 -3.15 11.35
CA LEU A 179 -7.93 -2.23 10.21
C LEU A 179 -6.53 -2.34 9.62
N LEU A 180 -6.45 -2.57 8.30
CA LEU A 180 -5.19 -2.62 7.57
C LEU A 180 -4.91 -1.34 6.81
N LEU A 181 -5.94 -0.74 6.21
CA LEU A 181 -5.80 0.42 5.34
C LEU A 181 -7.06 1.27 5.34
N THR A 182 -6.86 2.58 5.33
CA THR A 182 -7.86 3.60 5.06
C THR A 182 -7.34 4.48 3.93
N ALA A 183 -8.10 4.59 2.84
CA ALA A 183 -7.80 5.51 1.74
C ALA A 183 -8.97 6.48 1.54
N VAL A 184 -8.79 7.72 1.98
CA VAL A 184 -9.77 8.81 1.83
C VAL A 184 -9.52 9.67 0.59
N SER A 185 -8.29 9.65 0.07
CA SER A 185 -7.87 10.32 -1.17
C SER A 185 -6.67 9.61 -1.78
N GLN A 186 -6.41 9.84 -3.06
CA GLN A 186 -5.21 9.32 -3.75
C GLN A 186 -3.87 9.93 -3.29
N ARG A 187 -3.89 11.00 -2.47
CA ARG A 187 -2.68 11.76 -2.13
C ARG A 187 -1.69 10.95 -1.30
N GLY A 188 -0.42 10.93 -1.74
CA GLY A 188 0.67 10.26 -1.04
C GLY A 188 0.61 8.74 -1.10
N TRP A 189 -0.12 8.18 -2.06
CA TRP A 189 -0.14 6.74 -2.32
C TRP A 189 0.81 6.38 -3.45
N ASP A 190 1.67 5.42 -3.16
CA ASP A 190 2.53 4.71 -4.10
C ASP A 190 2.70 3.26 -3.59
N THR A 191 3.44 2.44 -4.33
CA THR A 191 3.64 1.02 -3.99
C THR A 191 4.43 0.78 -2.71
N PHE A 192 5.13 1.79 -2.18
CA PHE A 192 5.81 1.72 -0.89
C PHE A 192 4.92 2.22 0.24
N SER A 193 4.24 3.35 0.07
CA SER A 193 3.40 3.95 1.10
C SER A 193 2.14 3.11 1.36
N VAL A 194 1.66 2.33 0.39
CA VAL A 194 0.59 1.36 0.60
C VAL A 194 0.96 0.26 1.59
N LEU A 195 2.25 -0.06 1.76
CA LEU A 195 2.71 -1.04 2.73
C LEU A 195 2.71 -0.48 4.17
N GLY A 196 2.93 0.83 4.31
CA GLY A 196 3.01 1.49 5.60
C GLY A 196 2.89 3.00 5.48
N ARG A 197 1.86 3.57 6.10
CA ARG A 197 1.58 5.01 6.12
C ARG A 197 0.88 5.39 7.40
N SER A 198 1.35 6.46 8.06
CA SER A 198 0.76 6.95 9.31
C SER A 198 0.60 5.82 10.35
N THR A 199 1.57 4.92 10.44
CA THR A 199 1.42 3.61 11.13
C THR A 199 1.09 3.74 12.62
N ASN A 200 1.43 4.89 13.23
CA ASN A 200 1.13 5.20 14.63
C ASN A 200 -0.18 6.00 14.81
N SER A 201 -0.91 6.24 13.73
CA SER A 201 -2.16 7.00 13.69
C SER A 201 -3.26 6.24 12.92
N PRO A 202 -3.72 5.07 13.41
CA PRO A 202 -4.87 4.38 12.82
C PRO A 202 -6.08 5.31 12.76
N SER A 203 -6.67 5.47 11.57
CA SER A 203 -7.76 6.41 11.34
C SER A 203 -8.76 5.84 10.34
N LEU A 204 -10.05 6.16 10.53
CA LEU A 204 -11.10 5.90 9.54
C LEU A 204 -11.33 7.09 8.61
N THR A 205 -10.69 8.23 8.89
CA THR A 205 -10.91 9.52 8.20
C THR A 205 -9.64 10.11 7.58
N ASP A 206 -8.50 9.45 7.75
CA ASP A 206 -7.21 9.87 7.20
C ASP A 206 -6.51 8.70 6.51
N ASN A 207 -5.67 9.01 5.51
CA ASN A 207 -4.89 8.00 4.82
C ASN A 207 -3.96 7.27 5.80
N TYR A 208 -4.18 5.96 5.96
CA TYR A 208 -3.52 5.08 6.91
C TYR A 208 -3.23 3.72 6.25
N SER A 209 -2.08 3.12 6.54
CA SER A 209 -1.81 1.74 6.18
C SER A 209 -0.83 1.07 7.15
N ILE A 210 -1.14 -0.16 7.50
CA ILE A 210 -0.25 -1.14 8.12
C ILE A 210 -0.23 -2.45 7.32
N LEU A 211 -0.51 -2.39 6.01
CA LEU A 211 -0.67 -3.57 5.16
C LEU A 211 0.52 -4.55 5.24
N ARG A 212 1.75 -4.05 5.46
CA ARG A 212 2.94 -4.90 5.68
C ARG A 212 2.84 -5.86 6.87
N HIS A 213 1.93 -5.61 7.81
CA HIS A 213 1.71 -6.43 9.00
C HIS A 213 0.54 -7.41 8.83
N ALA A 214 -0.23 -7.31 7.75
CA ALA A 214 -1.44 -8.09 7.54
C ALA A 214 -1.22 -9.60 7.56
N ASP A 215 -0.16 -10.07 6.88
CA ASP A 215 0.23 -11.49 6.87
C ASP A 215 0.65 -11.98 8.25
N ALA A 216 1.37 -11.15 9.02
CA ALA A 216 1.75 -11.48 10.38
C ALA A 216 0.54 -11.59 11.31
N ILE A 217 -0.49 -10.75 11.11
CA ILE A 217 -1.77 -10.86 11.82
C ILE A 217 -2.49 -12.15 11.41
N ARG A 218 -2.69 -12.38 10.10
CA ARG A 218 -3.27 -13.62 9.56
C ARG A 218 -2.65 -14.87 10.19
N ASP A 219 -1.33 -14.87 10.35
CA ASP A 219 -0.58 -16.03 10.83
C ASP A 219 -0.67 -16.29 12.34
N LEU A 220 -1.28 -15.39 13.12
CA LEU A 220 -1.51 -15.59 14.56
C LEU A 220 -2.51 -16.70 14.86
N ALA A 221 -3.36 -17.08 13.90
CA ALA A 221 -4.28 -18.20 14.01
C ALA A 221 -3.89 -19.39 13.13
N ASN A 222 -4.46 -20.55 13.46
CA ASN A 222 -4.16 -21.85 12.86
C ASN A 222 -5.25 -22.35 11.89
N GLY A 223 -6.21 -21.50 11.51
CA GLY A 223 -7.24 -21.80 10.51
C GLY A 223 -6.68 -22.17 9.13
N THR A 224 -7.51 -22.75 8.27
CA THR A 224 -7.15 -23.04 6.86
C THR A 224 -7.38 -21.86 5.92
N ARG A 225 -8.10 -20.83 6.40
CA ARG A 225 -8.45 -19.60 5.70
C ARG A 225 -8.40 -18.42 6.66
N PHE A 226 -8.58 -17.22 6.13
CA PHE A 226 -8.84 -16.01 6.87
C PHE A 226 -9.94 -15.22 6.18
N ALA A 227 -10.53 -14.25 6.87
CA ALA A 227 -11.48 -13.33 6.30
C ALA A 227 -10.85 -11.97 6.05
N TYR A 228 -11.27 -11.31 4.98
CA TYR A 228 -11.00 -9.89 4.76
C TYR A 228 -12.28 -9.16 4.42
N ARG A 229 -12.35 -7.88 4.78
CA ARG A 229 -13.51 -7.02 4.53
C ARG A 229 -13.05 -5.78 3.80
N ILE A 230 -13.75 -5.45 2.73
CA ILE A 230 -13.56 -4.20 1.99
C ILE A 230 -14.87 -3.41 2.10
N GLU A 231 -14.74 -2.17 2.51
CA GLU A 231 -15.83 -1.19 2.51
C GLU A 231 -15.37 -0.01 1.66
N ALA A 232 -16.23 0.47 0.78
CA ALA A 232 -16.01 1.65 -0.04
C ALA A 232 -17.10 2.68 0.25
N GLN A 233 -16.84 3.96 -0.01
CA GLN A 233 -17.70 5.09 0.31
C GLN A 233 -18.06 5.13 1.80
N ALA A 234 -17.09 4.77 2.65
CA ALA A 234 -17.30 4.64 4.09
C ALA A 234 -17.71 5.96 4.78
N GLU A 235 -17.44 7.11 4.15
CA GLU A 235 -17.93 8.44 4.54
C GLU A 235 -19.47 8.54 4.49
N THR A 236 -20.13 7.68 3.72
CA THR A 236 -21.59 7.61 3.61
C THR A 236 -22.21 6.57 4.56
N GLY A 237 -21.38 5.81 5.26
CA GLY A 237 -21.78 4.74 6.18
C GLY A 237 -20.90 3.50 6.04
N ARG A 238 -20.89 2.67 7.08
CA ARG A 238 -20.18 1.38 7.11
C ARG A 238 -20.88 0.33 6.25
N ARG A 239 -20.15 -0.69 5.80
CA ARG A 239 -20.63 -1.81 4.97
C ARG A 239 -21.28 -1.35 3.67
N ARG A 240 -20.55 -0.56 2.88
CA ARG A 240 -21.00 -0.03 1.60
C ARG A 240 -20.08 -0.50 0.47
N TRP A 241 -20.66 -0.71 -0.71
CA TRP A 241 -20.01 -1.01 -1.99
C TRP A 241 -18.81 -1.96 -1.92
N GLY A 242 -18.96 -3.07 -1.21
CA GLY A 242 -17.86 -3.99 -0.94
C GLY A 242 -18.36 -5.33 -0.43
N GLY A 243 -17.67 -5.94 0.51
CA GLY A 243 -18.07 -7.23 1.04
C GLY A 243 -17.12 -7.81 2.06
N ILE A 244 -17.40 -9.06 2.42
CA ILE A 244 -16.55 -9.93 3.22
C ILE A 244 -16.24 -11.15 2.36
N TRP A 245 -14.97 -11.51 2.32
CA TRP A 245 -14.48 -12.68 1.63
C TRP A 245 -13.71 -13.58 2.57
N PHE A 246 -13.66 -14.86 2.23
CA PHE A 246 -12.67 -15.78 2.74
C PHE A 246 -11.58 -16.03 1.69
N ALA A 247 -10.34 -16.10 2.15
CA ALA A 247 -9.18 -16.48 1.34
C ALA A 247 -8.40 -17.61 2.00
N PRO A 248 -7.82 -18.55 1.23
CA PRO A 248 -6.93 -19.57 1.75
C PRO A 248 -5.76 -18.96 2.53
N ARG A 249 -5.36 -19.59 3.65
CA ARG A 249 -4.28 -19.07 4.52
C ARG A 249 -2.93 -18.87 3.81
N ARG A 250 -2.68 -19.62 2.73
CA ARG A 250 -1.48 -19.49 1.89
C ARG A 250 -1.41 -18.17 1.10
N TYR A 251 -2.52 -17.42 1.01
CA TYR A 251 -2.57 -16.14 0.31
C TYR A 251 -2.05 -15.00 1.16
N SER A 252 -1.34 -14.06 0.53
CA SER A 252 -0.69 -12.89 1.10
C SER A 252 -1.44 -11.60 0.77
N PHE A 253 -1.50 -10.67 1.72
CA PHE A 253 -2.02 -9.31 1.52
C PHE A 253 -1.05 -8.41 0.74
N ILE A 254 0.19 -8.84 0.55
CA ILE A 254 1.25 -8.11 -0.17
C ILE A 254 1.68 -8.84 -1.44
N ASP A 255 0.83 -9.72 -1.99
CA ASP A 255 1.08 -10.37 -3.28
C ASP A 255 1.15 -9.33 -4.41
N GLU A 256 2.05 -9.56 -5.37
CA GLU A 256 2.31 -8.67 -6.51
C GLU A 256 1.95 -9.31 -7.86
N THR A 257 1.25 -10.45 -7.84
CA THR A 257 1.06 -11.28 -9.04
C THR A 257 -0.38 -11.37 -9.52
N ALA A 258 -1.34 -10.88 -8.72
CA ALA A 258 -2.77 -10.98 -8.97
C ALA A 258 -3.30 -12.43 -9.06
N THR A 259 -2.52 -13.43 -8.67
CA THR A 259 -2.85 -14.86 -8.88
C THR A 259 -3.77 -15.45 -7.82
N GLN A 260 -4.11 -14.67 -6.79
CA GLN A 260 -4.85 -15.11 -5.62
C GLN A 260 -6.37 -15.05 -5.84
N THR A 261 -6.88 -15.90 -6.73
CA THR A 261 -8.25 -15.85 -7.27
C THR A 261 -9.24 -16.79 -6.57
N ASP A 262 -8.78 -17.78 -5.81
CA ASP A 262 -9.63 -18.74 -5.10
C ASP A 262 -10.17 -18.12 -3.80
N VAL A 263 -10.97 -17.07 -3.92
CA VAL A 263 -11.63 -16.37 -2.82
C VAL A 263 -13.13 -16.64 -2.82
N LEU A 264 -13.73 -16.70 -1.64
CA LEU A 264 -15.17 -16.92 -1.47
C LEU A 264 -15.84 -15.64 -0.97
N LEU A 265 -16.74 -15.05 -1.76
CA LEU A 265 -17.56 -13.91 -1.32
C LEU A 265 -18.62 -14.39 -0.33
N ALA A 266 -18.39 -14.17 0.97
CA ALA A 266 -19.26 -14.61 2.05
C ALA A 266 -20.45 -13.67 2.28
N ARG A 267 -20.22 -12.37 2.14
CA ARG A 267 -21.25 -11.34 2.29
C ARG A 267 -20.98 -10.21 1.32
N ARG A 268 -22.03 -9.75 0.64
CA ARG A 268 -21.98 -8.59 -0.23
C ARG A 268 -22.56 -7.38 0.48
N PHE A 269 -21.94 -6.23 0.28
CA PHE A 269 -22.44 -4.92 0.69
C PHE A 269 -22.92 -4.15 -0.53
N ASP A 270 -24.16 -3.66 -0.49
CA ASP A 270 -24.88 -3.07 -1.62
C ASP A 270 -25.07 -4.03 -2.82
N LEU A 271 -25.62 -3.51 -3.91
CA LEU A 271 -25.97 -4.25 -5.12
C LEU A 271 -24.86 -4.11 -6.17
N TRP A 272 -24.01 -5.13 -6.25
CA TRP A 272 -23.00 -5.27 -7.30
C TRP A 272 -22.75 -6.76 -7.60
N THR A 273 -22.02 -7.05 -8.68
CA THR A 273 -21.57 -8.41 -9.03
C THR A 273 -20.11 -8.38 -9.44
N PRO A 274 -19.34 -9.46 -9.22
CA PRO A 274 -17.97 -9.52 -9.69
C PRO A 274 -17.88 -9.34 -11.21
N LYS A 275 -17.01 -8.44 -11.68
CA LYS A 275 -16.84 -8.10 -13.10
C LYS A 275 -15.56 -7.31 -13.34
N ASP A 276 -15.07 -7.33 -14.58
CA ASP A 276 -13.86 -6.61 -15.02
C ASP A 276 -13.95 -5.08 -14.79
N LYS A 277 -15.17 -4.52 -14.88
CA LYS A 277 -15.45 -3.11 -14.57
C LYS A 277 -15.92 -2.88 -13.14
N GLY A 278 -15.37 -3.64 -12.20
CA GLY A 278 -15.75 -3.60 -10.80
C GLY A 278 -14.78 -4.40 -9.94
N ILE A 279 -15.27 -4.91 -8.82
CA ILE A 279 -14.50 -5.79 -7.94
C ILE A 279 -14.41 -7.15 -8.62
N GLU A 280 -13.20 -7.65 -8.87
CA GLU A 280 -13.04 -9.01 -9.39
C GLU A 280 -12.92 -10.07 -8.29
N GLN A 281 -13.09 -11.33 -8.67
CA GLN A 281 -13.01 -12.49 -7.76
C GLN A 281 -11.55 -12.82 -7.40
N ARG A 282 -10.87 -11.94 -6.67
CA ARG A 282 -9.51 -12.15 -6.15
C ARG A 282 -9.22 -11.33 -4.89
N MET A 283 -8.17 -11.70 -4.17
CA MET A 283 -7.58 -10.81 -3.16
C MET A 283 -7.04 -9.53 -3.83
N PRO A 284 -7.14 -8.37 -3.16
CA PRO A 284 -6.36 -7.20 -3.54
C PRO A 284 -4.86 -7.54 -3.63
N TRP A 285 -4.20 -7.04 -4.66
CA TRP A 285 -2.77 -7.24 -4.93
C TRP A 285 -2.08 -5.91 -5.23
N ILE A 286 -0.78 -5.86 -5.00
CA ILE A 286 0.05 -4.65 -5.18
C ILE A 286 0.58 -4.61 -6.61
N ASN A 287 0.28 -3.53 -7.31
CA ASN A 287 0.73 -3.34 -8.68
C ASN A 287 2.14 -2.72 -8.75
N SER A 288 3.14 -3.50 -8.34
CA SER A 288 4.55 -3.10 -8.35
C SER A 288 5.27 -3.38 -9.68
N ARG A 289 4.70 -4.24 -10.54
CA ARG A 289 5.38 -4.80 -11.72
C ARG A 289 5.23 -3.96 -12.99
N GLY A 290 4.65 -2.77 -12.89
CA GLY A 290 4.48 -1.86 -14.02
C GLY A 290 3.22 -2.12 -14.87
N GLU A 291 2.37 -3.08 -14.49
CA GLU A 291 1.04 -3.22 -15.08
C GLU A 291 0.27 -1.90 -14.90
N PHE A 292 -0.57 -1.51 -15.85
CA PHE A 292 -1.37 -0.28 -15.76
C PHE A 292 -0.58 1.00 -15.38
N HIS A 293 0.71 1.07 -15.72
CA HIS A 293 1.60 2.16 -15.31
C HIS A 293 1.63 2.40 -13.78
N MET A 294 1.36 1.37 -12.97
CA MET A 294 1.28 1.43 -11.51
C MET A 294 0.19 2.36 -10.95
N PHE A 295 -0.75 2.82 -11.79
CA PHE A 295 -1.84 3.69 -11.33
C PHE A 295 -2.76 3.03 -10.30
N PRO A 296 -3.27 1.80 -10.50
CA PRO A 296 -3.97 1.09 -9.44
C PRO A 296 -2.97 0.45 -8.48
N VAL A 297 -2.57 1.16 -7.42
CA VAL A 297 -1.53 0.72 -6.46
C VAL A 297 -1.94 -0.56 -5.72
N LEU A 298 -3.17 -0.60 -5.21
CA LEU A 298 -3.77 -1.76 -4.58
C LEU A 298 -5.13 -2.02 -5.22
N THR A 299 -5.28 -3.15 -5.88
CA THR A 299 -6.45 -3.41 -6.72
C THR A 299 -6.86 -4.87 -6.75
N THR A 300 -8.10 -5.11 -7.16
CA THR A 300 -8.62 -6.43 -7.51
C THR A 300 -8.63 -6.68 -9.01
N THR A 301 -8.27 -5.70 -9.85
CA THR A 301 -8.28 -5.84 -11.32
C THR A 301 -7.40 -7.00 -11.80
N SER A 302 -7.83 -7.73 -12.83
CA SER A 302 -7.00 -8.66 -13.58
C SER A 302 -5.87 -7.94 -14.29
N PRO A 303 -4.63 -8.46 -14.29
CA PRO A 303 -3.60 -7.95 -15.17
C PRO A 303 -4.00 -8.15 -16.65
N GLY A 304 -3.53 -7.25 -17.51
CA GLY A 304 -3.71 -7.33 -18.97
C GLY A 304 -5.01 -6.76 -19.55
N GLY A 305 -5.86 -6.13 -18.74
CA GLY A 305 -7.00 -5.35 -19.23
C GLY A 305 -6.64 -3.90 -19.59
N ASP A 306 -7.58 -3.16 -20.19
CA ASP A 306 -7.46 -1.71 -20.42
C ASP A 306 -8.14 -0.88 -19.30
N ASP A 307 -8.90 -1.55 -18.45
CA ASP A 307 -9.78 -0.99 -17.44
C ASP A 307 -9.29 -1.45 -16.06
N TRP A 308 -9.23 -0.56 -15.08
CA TRP A 308 -8.66 -0.81 -13.76
C TRP A 308 -9.64 -0.45 -12.64
N TRP A 309 -10.89 -0.87 -12.83
CA TRP A 309 -11.92 -0.81 -11.81
C TRP A 309 -11.63 -1.82 -10.69
N GLY A 310 -12.32 -1.70 -9.57
CA GLY A 310 -12.06 -2.50 -8.37
C GLY A 310 -10.77 -2.10 -7.66
N THR A 311 -10.33 -0.85 -7.86
CA THR A 311 -9.11 -0.29 -7.28
C THR A 311 -9.41 0.30 -5.91
N LEU A 312 -8.69 -0.18 -4.89
CA LEU A 312 -8.79 0.33 -3.52
C LEU A 312 -8.00 1.62 -3.39
N VAL A 313 -6.80 1.66 -3.98
CA VAL A 313 -5.88 2.79 -3.88
C VAL A 313 -5.31 3.12 -5.26
N SER A 314 -5.49 4.36 -5.70
CA SER A 314 -4.81 4.91 -6.88
C SER A 314 -3.51 5.60 -6.48
N HIS A 315 -2.55 5.59 -7.39
CA HIS A 315 -1.29 6.29 -7.27
C HIS A 315 -1.53 7.81 -7.25
N GLU A 316 -0.77 8.54 -6.47
CA GLU A 316 -0.97 9.99 -6.29
C GLU A 316 -0.81 10.82 -7.56
N SER A 317 -0.10 10.28 -8.55
CA SER A 317 0.13 10.91 -9.86
C SER A 317 -1.05 10.78 -10.82
N TYR A 318 -1.96 9.84 -10.57
CA TYR A 318 -3.20 9.76 -11.34
C TYR A 318 -4.13 10.89 -10.91
N ASN A 319 -4.90 11.51 -11.79
CA ASN A 319 -5.64 12.73 -11.46
C ASN A 319 -7.07 12.79 -12.01
N ASP A 320 -7.55 11.72 -12.64
CA ASP A 320 -8.93 11.68 -13.15
C ASP A 320 -9.95 11.35 -12.04
N PHE A 321 -9.50 10.83 -10.90
CA PHE A 321 -10.33 10.50 -9.73
C PHE A 321 -9.74 11.18 -8.48
N GLU A 322 -10.59 11.51 -7.50
CA GLU A 322 -10.11 12.02 -6.21
C GLU A 322 -9.64 10.86 -5.29
N GLN A 323 -10.28 9.71 -5.42
CA GLN A 323 -9.94 8.44 -4.75
C GLN A 323 -9.54 7.39 -5.78
N SER A 324 -10.42 6.43 -6.08
CA SER A 324 -10.11 5.34 -7.01
C SER A 324 -11.30 4.96 -7.89
N ALA A 325 -11.02 4.44 -9.08
CA ALA A 325 -12.03 3.84 -9.94
C ALA A 325 -12.54 2.54 -9.30
N TRP A 326 -13.84 2.49 -8.99
CA TRP A 326 -14.40 1.41 -8.18
C TRP A 326 -15.32 0.45 -8.93
N ILE A 327 -16.59 0.79 -9.17
CA ILE A 327 -17.53 -0.10 -9.88
C ILE A 327 -18.31 0.70 -10.93
N HIS A 328 -18.21 0.32 -12.19
CA HIS A 328 -18.93 0.97 -13.28
C HIS A 328 -20.18 0.18 -13.72
N PRO A 329 -21.35 0.83 -13.86
CA PRO A 329 -21.63 2.25 -13.61
C PRO A 329 -22.09 2.57 -12.17
N GLU A 330 -22.30 1.56 -11.33
CA GLU A 330 -23.10 1.66 -10.11
C GLU A 330 -22.46 2.53 -9.00
N ALA A 331 -21.13 2.49 -8.89
CA ALA A 331 -20.36 3.24 -7.89
C ALA A 331 -19.00 3.63 -8.44
N ARG A 332 -18.98 4.65 -9.31
CA ARG A 332 -17.78 4.96 -10.10
C ARG A 332 -16.55 5.34 -9.26
N SER A 333 -16.76 6.08 -8.16
CA SER A 333 -15.70 6.38 -7.19
C SER A 333 -15.77 5.41 -6.01
N SER A 334 -14.60 5.03 -5.52
CA SER A 334 -14.45 4.25 -4.30
C SER A 334 -14.84 5.03 -3.05
N GLY A 335 -14.86 6.37 -3.09
CA GLY A 335 -14.90 7.17 -1.87
C GLY A 335 -13.82 6.73 -0.87
N THR A 336 -14.12 6.82 0.42
CA THR A 336 -13.27 6.28 1.49
C THR A 336 -13.30 4.76 1.47
N VAL A 337 -12.13 4.16 1.23
CA VAL A 337 -11.95 2.71 1.31
C VAL A 337 -11.40 2.33 2.68
N LEU A 338 -12.02 1.32 3.30
CA LEU A 338 -11.52 0.66 4.50
C LEU A 338 -11.25 -0.81 4.17
N TYR A 339 -10.04 -1.27 4.48
CA TYR A 339 -9.63 -2.65 4.27
C TYR A 339 -9.24 -3.31 5.60
N TRP A 340 -9.82 -4.47 5.88
CA TRP A 340 -9.73 -5.14 7.18
C TRP A 340 -9.33 -6.60 7.02
N VAL A 341 -8.68 -7.14 8.06
CA VAL A 341 -8.41 -8.56 8.22
C VAL A 341 -9.07 -9.10 9.49
N LYS A 342 -9.48 -10.36 9.43
CA LYS A 342 -9.85 -11.18 10.58
C LYS A 342 -9.31 -12.60 10.34
N GLU A 343 -8.37 -13.00 11.17
CA GLU A 343 -7.86 -14.38 11.19
C GLU A 343 -8.98 -15.38 11.57
N GLU A 344 -8.78 -16.68 11.31
CA GLU A 344 -9.75 -17.72 11.65
C GLU A 344 -9.08 -18.82 12.46
N TRP A 345 -9.76 -19.33 13.48
CA TRP A 345 -9.34 -20.50 14.25
C TRP A 345 -10.11 -21.72 13.76
N LEU A 346 -9.47 -22.89 13.76
CA LEU A 346 -10.23 -24.13 13.63
C LEU A 346 -11.06 -24.32 14.89
N ASP A 347 -12.37 -24.49 14.74
CA ASP A 347 -13.19 -25.00 15.84
C ASP A 347 -12.67 -26.40 16.18
N ALA A 348 -12.24 -26.58 17.43
CA ALA A 348 -11.64 -27.82 17.94
C ALA A 348 -12.68 -28.92 18.19
#